data_AF-A0A857IG77-F1
#
_entry.id   AF-A0A857IG77-F1
#
_cell.length_a   1.000
_cell.length_b   1.000
_cell.length_c   1.000
_cell.angle_alpha   90.00
_cell.angle_beta   90.00
_cell.angle_gamma   90.00
#
_symmetry.space_group_name_H-M   'P 1'
#
loop_
_entity.id
_entity.type
_entity.pdbx_description
1 polymer ?
#
loop_
_entity_poly.entity_id
_entity_poly.type
_entity_poly.pdbx_seq_one_letter_code
_entity_poly.pdbx_strand_id
1 'polypeptide(L)'
;MLSKIKLATAALLLGALTACGGGDGDDFNSSFSKTITKNGVTYVCKSQSAANACENNNDCTACETSTPGVVITAQCVTGAGTVKATENGCIATISNAQQTSVCSGTALKMLTGIGHTKQKVIAEGATFSAGSVVLNGIKVSCS
;
A
#
# COMPACT_ATOMS: atom_id res chain seq x y z
N MET A 1 -29.30 34.22 -62.92
CA MET A 1 -28.20 33.44 -63.51
C MET A 1 -27.37 32.91 -62.34
N LEU A 2 -27.59 31.68 -61.86
CA LEU A 2 -26.89 30.43 -62.27
C LEU A 2 -25.39 30.67 -62.49
N SER A 3 -24.43 29.94 -61.96
CA SER A 3 -24.35 28.70 -61.18
C SER A 3 -22.86 28.57 -60.80
N LYS A 4 -22.52 27.93 -59.66
CA LYS A 4 -21.42 26.95 -59.59
C LYS A 4 -21.35 26.32 -58.19
N ILE A 5 -21.91 25.11 -58.14
CA ILE A 5 -21.69 24.09 -57.12
C ILE A 5 -20.28 23.51 -57.28
N LYS A 6 -19.54 23.36 -56.17
CA LYS A 6 -18.52 22.32 -55.93
C LYS A 6 -18.51 22.04 -54.42
N LEU A 7 -19.23 21.01 -53.95
CA LEU A 7 -18.77 19.65 -53.62
C LEU A 7 -17.57 19.53 -52.66
N ALA A 8 -17.91 19.06 -51.45
CA ALA A 8 -17.35 17.93 -50.71
C ALA A 8 -15.97 18.04 -50.02
N THR A 9 -15.98 18.04 -48.67
CA THR A 9 -15.27 17.11 -47.75
C THR A 9 -15.67 17.51 -46.32
N ALA A 10 -16.50 16.80 -45.55
CA ALA A 10 -16.34 15.50 -44.89
C ALA A 10 -15.16 15.44 -43.90
N ALA A 11 -15.44 14.90 -42.70
CA ALA A 11 -14.54 14.50 -41.61
C ALA A 11 -14.14 15.60 -40.59
N LEU A 12 -14.12 15.39 -39.27
CA LEU A 12 -14.46 14.25 -38.42
C LEU A 12 -14.50 14.75 -36.97
N LEU A 13 -15.40 14.17 -36.17
CA LEU A 13 -15.54 14.43 -34.73
C LEU A 13 -14.25 14.08 -33.97
N LEU A 14 -13.76 15.01 -33.16
CA LEU A 14 -12.74 14.74 -32.14
C LEU A 14 -13.41 14.17 -30.89
N GLY A 15 -13.69 12.87 -30.93
CA GLY A 15 -13.91 12.06 -29.74
C GLY A 15 -12.56 11.63 -29.16
N ALA A 16 -12.08 12.30 -28.12
CA ALA A 16 -11.01 11.77 -27.29
C ALA A 16 -11.59 10.75 -26.31
N LEU A 17 -11.96 9.58 -26.84
CA LEU A 17 -12.18 8.40 -26.03
C LEU A 17 -10.81 7.82 -25.67
N THR A 18 -10.63 7.66 -24.36
CA THR A 18 -9.73 6.75 -23.65
C THR A 18 -9.19 5.63 -24.52
N ALA A 19 -7.86 5.60 -24.70
CA ALA A 19 -7.13 4.46 -25.25
C ALA A 19 -7.33 3.25 -24.32
N CYS A 20 -8.33 2.45 -24.67
CA CYS A 20 -8.52 1.08 -24.26
C CYS A 20 -7.77 0.19 -25.27
N GLY A 21 -6.91 -0.69 -24.76
CA GLY A 21 -6.62 -2.03 -25.27
C GLY A 21 -6.23 -2.23 -26.73
N GLY A 22 -5.01 -2.70 -26.96
CA GLY A 22 -4.67 -3.39 -28.21
C GLY A 22 -3.17 -3.52 -28.46
N GLY A 23 -2.54 -4.52 -27.86
CA GLY A 23 -1.19 -4.97 -28.21
C GLY A 23 -1.18 -6.50 -28.19
N ASP A 24 -1.30 -7.08 -29.38
CA ASP A 24 -1.35 -8.51 -29.70
C ASP A 24 0.07 -8.98 -30.07
N GLY A 25 0.49 -10.14 -29.55
CA GLY A 25 1.82 -10.73 -29.77
C GLY A 25 2.92 -10.00 -28.99
N ASP A 26 3.72 -10.62 -28.14
CA ASP A 26 4.35 -11.92 -28.28
C ASP A 26 4.49 -12.53 -26.87
N ASP A 27 4.79 -13.82 -26.78
CA ASP A 27 5.37 -14.46 -25.60
C ASP A 27 6.73 -13.81 -25.24
N PHE A 28 6.72 -12.54 -24.85
CA PHE A 28 7.82 -11.94 -24.11
C PHE A 28 7.77 -12.59 -22.74
N ASN A 29 8.53 -13.67 -22.62
CA ASN A 29 9.18 -14.04 -21.38
C ASN A 29 10.08 -12.86 -20.96
N SER A 30 9.45 -11.78 -20.49
CA SER A 30 10.08 -10.70 -19.76
C SER A 30 10.49 -11.31 -18.42
N SER A 31 11.63 -12.01 -18.43
CA SER A 31 12.32 -12.51 -17.23
C SER A 31 12.68 -11.38 -16.27
N PHE A 32 12.45 -10.12 -16.66
CA PHE A 32 12.58 -8.97 -15.79
C PHE A 32 11.59 -9.11 -14.64
N SER A 33 12.13 -9.43 -13.48
CA SER A 33 11.46 -9.35 -12.19
C SER A 33 12.43 -8.70 -11.24
N LYS A 34 12.03 -7.55 -10.68
CA LYS A 34 12.83 -6.84 -9.69
C LYS A 34 12.01 -6.63 -8.43
N THR A 35 12.58 -7.08 -7.32
CA THR A 35 12.00 -6.90 -5.99
C THR A 35 12.53 -5.61 -5.38
N ILE A 36 11.64 -4.71 -4.96
CA ILE A 36 11.96 -3.42 -4.35
C ILE A 36 11.20 -3.32 -3.03
N THR A 37 11.92 -3.06 -1.93
CA THR A 37 11.28 -2.87 -0.62
C THR A 37 11.24 -1.38 -0.27
N LYS A 38 10.04 -0.83 -0.08
CA LYS A 38 9.84 0.55 0.39
C LYS A 38 8.84 0.60 1.53
N ASN A 39 9.17 1.32 2.59
CA ASN A 39 8.34 1.47 3.79
C ASN A 39 7.86 0.13 4.39
N GLY A 40 8.69 -0.91 4.27
CA GLY A 40 8.37 -2.27 4.71
C GLY A 40 7.50 -3.07 3.75
N VAL A 41 7.04 -2.50 2.64
CA VAL A 41 6.27 -3.20 1.61
C VAL A 41 7.20 -3.69 0.51
N THR A 42 7.09 -4.97 0.16
CA THR A 42 7.86 -5.59 -0.93
C THR A 42 7.06 -5.52 -2.23
N TYR A 43 7.59 -4.80 -3.21
CA TYR A 43 7.04 -4.69 -4.55
C TYR A 43 7.82 -5.61 -5.49
N VAL A 44 7.09 -6.33 -6.34
CA VAL A 44 7.63 -7.18 -7.41
C VAL A 44 7.26 -6.52 -8.73
N CYS A 45 8.24 -5.85 -9.34
CA CYS A 45 8.06 -5.13 -10.59
C CYS A 45 8.45 -6.05 -11.75
N LYS A 46 7.49 -6.39 -12.59
CA LYS A 46 7.69 -7.24 -13.79
C LYS A 46 8.13 -6.46 -15.04
N SER A 47 8.33 -5.14 -14.91
CA SER A 47 8.88 -4.29 -15.95
C SER A 47 9.92 -3.33 -15.41
N GLN A 48 10.95 -3.04 -16.22
CA GLN A 48 12.05 -2.17 -15.84
C GLN A 48 11.60 -0.71 -15.63
N SER A 49 10.59 -0.28 -16.38
CA SER A 49 9.94 1.02 -16.19
C SER A 49 9.24 1.11 -14.83
N ALA A 50 8.47 0.10 -14.42
CA ALA A 50 7.82 0.07 -13.11
C ALA A 50 8.84 0.04 -11.96
N ALA A 51 9.93 -0.73 -12.13
CA ALA A 51 11.00 -0.78 -11.14
C ALA A 51 11.70 0.59 -10.99
N ASN A 52 12.02 1.25 -12.10
CA ASN A 52 12.65 2.56 -12.09
C ASN A 52 11.72 3.63 -11.50
N ALA A 53 10.43 3.61 -11.80
CA ALA A 53 9.44 4.52 -11.20
C ALA A 53 9.34 4.30 -9.68
N CYS A 54 9.32 3.04 -9.24
CA CYS A 54 9.26 2.69 -7.83
C CYS A 54 10.53 3.12 -7.08
N GLU A 55 11.73 2.89 -7.65
CA GLU A 55 13.01 3.29 -7.03
C GLU A 55 13.21 4.80 -6.98
N ASN A 56 13.05 5.49 -8.11
CA ASN A 56 13.45 6.89 -8.24
C ASN A 56 12.34 7.87 -7.86
N ASN A 57 11.08 7.53 -8.16
CA ASN A 57 9.95 8.44 -8.00
C ASN A 57 9.01 8.04 -6.85
N ASN A 58 9.30 6.93 -6.15
CA ASN A 58 8.42 6.32 -5.15
C ASN A 58 7.04 5.91 -5.70
N ASP A 59 6.91 5.75 -7.02
CA ASP A 59 5.67 5.30 -7.67
C ASP A 59 5.75 3.82 -7.98
N CYS A 60 5.20 3.00 -7.09
CA CYS A 60 5.20 1.54 -7.21
C CYS A 60 3.85 0.98 -7.70
N THR A 61 2.96 1.84 -8.24
CA THR A 61 1.59 1.46 -8.64
C THR A 61 1.53 0.40 -9.74
N ALA A 62 2.55 0.36 -10.61
CA ALA A 62 2.68 -0.62 -11.68
C ALA A 62 3.41 -1.92 -11.25
N CYS A 63 3.82 -2.04 -9.98
CA CYS A 63 4.44 -3.24 -9.44
C CYS A 63 3.41 -4.08 -8.66
N GLU A 64 3.55 -5.39 -8.70
CA GLU A 64 2.76 -6.26 -7.83
C GLU A 64 3.21 -6.06 -6.39
N THR A 65 2.27 -5.96 -5.47
CA THR A 65 2.63 -5.92 -4.04
C THR A 65 2.73 -7.35 -3.55
N SER A 66 3.96 -7.82 -3.30
CA SER A 66 4.16 -9.10 -2.63
C SER A 66 4.08 -8.87 -1.13
N THR A 67 2.85 -8.85 -0.61
CA THR A 67 2.65 -8.95 0.84
C THR A 67 1.83 -10.18 1.21
N PRO A 68 2.44 -11.38 1.22
CA PRO A 68 2.14 -12.38 2.22
C PRO A 68 3.15 -12.23 3.36
N GLY A 69 3.07 -11.13 4.10
CA GLY A 69 3.62 -11.11 5.45
C GLY A 69 2.75 -12.02 6.33
N VAL A 70 3.35 -12.72 7.30
CA VAL A 70 2.55 -13.48 8.27
C VAL A 70 1.61 -12.50 8.98
N VAL A 71 0.32 -12.82 8.99
CA VAL A 71 -0.69 -12.03 9.71
C VAL A 71 -0.35 -12.05 11.20
N ILE A 72 -0.41 -10.88 11.83
CA ILE A 72 -0.25 -10.78 13.28
C ILE A 72 -1.47 -11.41 13.93
N THR A 73 -1.25 -12.49 14.68
CA THR A 73 -2.30 -13.19 15.44
C THR A 73 -2.01 -13.21 16.95
N ALA A 74 -0.78 -12.88 17.35
CA ALA A 74 -0.37 -12.84 18.74
C ALA A 74 -1.14 -11.76 19.50
N GLN A 75 -1.57 -12.06 20.72
CA GLN A 75 -2.20 -11.09 21.62
C GLN A 75 -1.14 -10.26 22.35
N CYS A 76 -1.44 -9.00 22.62
CA CYS A 76 -0.53 -8.14 23.37
C CYS A 76 -0.47 -8.57 24.84
N VAL A 77 0.69 -8.37 25.47
CA VAL A 77 0.80 -8.52 26.92
C VAL A 77 0.05 -7.37 27.58
N THR A 78 -0.84 -7.69 28.52
CA THR A 78 -1.67 -6.69 29.21
C THR A 78 -1.46 -6.75 30.72
N GLY A 79 -1.51 -5.61 31.39
CA GLY A 79 -1.40 -5.52 32.86
C GLY A 79 -1.55 -4.08 33.38
N ALA A 80 -2.27 -3.91 34.49
CA ALA A 80 -2.45 -2.61 35.17
C ALA A 80 -2.82 -1.44 34.24
N GLY A 81 -3.75 -1.64 33.31
CA GLY A 81 -4.15 -0.61 32.33
C GLY A 81 -3.11 -0.31 31.25
N THR A 82 -2.10 -1.15 31.11
CA THR A 82 -1.07 -1.05 30.08
C THR A 82 -1.14 -2.22 29.11
N VAL A 83 -0.96 -1.95 27.83
CA VAL A 83 -0.84 -2.89 26.72
C VAL A 83 0.57 -2.76 26.15
N LYS A 84 1.33 -3.84 26.10
CA LYS A 84 2.68 -3.86 25.56
C LYS A 84 2.70 -4.43 24.15
N ALA A 85 3.06 -3.58 23.20
CA ALA A 85 3.31 -3.95 21.81
C ALA A 85 4.73 -4.49 21.64
N THR A 86 4.91 -5.39 20.66
CA THR A 86 6.21 -5.97 20.33
C THR A 86 6.63 -5.56 18.93
N GLU A 87 7.90 -5.79 18.58
CA GLU A 87 8.39 -5.58 17.22
C GLU A 87 7.74 -6.51 16.19
N ASN A 88 7.32 -7.71 16.60
CA ASN A 88 6.58 -8.63 15.72
C ASN A 88 5.10 -8.25 15.60
N GLY A 89 4.65 -7.35 16.46
CA GLY A 89 3.29 -6.89 16.55
C GLY A 89 2.41 -7.76 17.44
N CYS A 90 1.28 -7.20 17.83
CA CYS A 90 0.27 -7.90 18.59
C CYS A 90 -1.11 -7.25 18.44
N ILE A 91 -2.15 -7.98 18.83
CA ILE A 91 -3.54 -7.53 18.85
C ILE A 91 -3.97 -7.26 20.28
N ALA A 92 -4.70 -6.17 20.49
CA ALA A 92 -5.42 -5.92 21.73
C ALA A 92 -6.77 -5.27 21.46
N THR A 93 -7.74 -5.53 22.33
CA THR A 93 -8.98 -4.76 22.37
C THR A 93 -8.74 -3.51 23.22
N ILE A 94 -8.82 -2.34 22.60
CA ILE A 94 -8.67 -1.05 23.25
C ILE A 94 -10.00 -0.32 23.08
N SER A 95 -10.67 -0.04 24.20
CA SER A 95 -11.96 0.67 24.23
C SER A 95 -13.01 0.05 23.30
N ASN A 96 -13.15 -1.28 23.37
CA ASN A 96 -14.08 -2.10 22.58
C ASN A 96 -13.75 -2.20 21.07
N ALA A 97 -12.63 -1.64 20.61
CA ALA A 97 -12.15 -1.81 19.25
C ALA A 97 -10.90 -2.69 19.22
N GLN A 98 -10.83 -3.62 18.27
CA GLN A 98 -9.58 -4.35 18.04
C GLN A 98 -8.55 -3.43 17.38
N GLN A 99 -7.32 -3.50 17.86
CA GLN A 99 -6.18 -2.75 17.35
C GLN A 99 -5.01 -3.70 17.15
N THR A 100 -4.35 -3.61 16.00
CA THR A 100 -3.05 -4.23 15.76
C THR A 100 -1.96 -3.18 15.99
N SER A 101 -1.03 -3.49 16.88
CA SER A 101 0.07 -2.59 17.25
C SER A 101 1.42 -3.23 16.93
N VAL A 102 2.38 -2.43 16.46
CA VAL A 102 3.76 -2.86 16.12
C VAL A 102 4.75 -1.83 16.64
N CYS A 103 5.86 -2.30 17.21
CA CYS A 103 7.01 -1.46 17.50
C CYS A 103 7.95 -1.40 16.30
N SER A 104 8.26 -0.18 15.89
CA SER A 104 9.18 0.12 14.78
C SER A 104 10.26 1.07 15.30
N GLY A 105 11.38 0.50 15.75
CA GLY A 105 12.39 1.25 16.50
C GLY A 105 11.81 1.83 17.78
N THR A 106 11.93 3.14 17.97
CA THR A 106 11.37 3.85 19.13
C THR A 106 9.89 4.24 18.94
N ALA A 107 9.32 4.04 17.75
CA ALA A 107 7.96 4.45 17.45
C ALA A 107 6.98 3.29 17.62
N LEU A 108 5.81 3.61 18.16
CA LEU A 108 4.66 2.71 18.17
C LEU A 108 3.81 2.99 16.93
N LYS A 109 3.47 1.93 16.19
CA LYS A 109 2.57 1.95 15.04
C LYS A 109 1.28 1.23 15.41
N MET A 110 0.12 1.81 15.11
CA MET A 110 -1.18 1.19 15.40
C MET A 110 -2.13 1.31 14.21
N LEU A 111 -2.83 0.22 13.91
CA LEU A 111 -3.86 0.17 12.88
C LEU A 111 -5.10 -0.55 13.44
N THR A 112 -6.28 0.02 13.20
CA THR A 112 -7.54 -0.54 13.69
C THR A 112 -7.91 -1.81 12.92
N GLY A 113 -8.49 -2.78 13.63
CA GLY A 113 -8.86 -4.09 13.13
C GLY A 113 -7.81 -5.16 13.40
N ILE A 114 -8.03 -6.34 12.81
CA ILE A 114 -7.16 -7.51 12.83
C ILE A 114 -6.91 -7.99 11.39
N GLY A 115 -6.12 -9.06 11.21
CA GLY A 115 -5.80 -9.56 9.88
C GLY A 115 -4.67 -8.79 9.19
N HIS A 116 -4.01 -7.89 9.92
CA HIS A 116 -2.93 -7.06 9.40
C HIS A 116 -1.57 -7.75 9.55
N THR A 117 -0.71 -7.55 8.56
CA THR A 117 0.71 -7.92 8.63
C THR A 117 1.50 -6.81 9.32
N LYS A 118 2.69 -7.13 9.84
CA LYS A 118 3.60 -6.13 10.41
C LYS A 118 3.86 -4.97 9.45
N GLN A 119 4.09 -5.30 8.18
CA GLN A 119 4.38 -4.36 7.10
C GLN A 119 3.21 -3.41 6.87
N LYS A 120 1.98 -3.94 6.83
CA LYS A 120 0.76 -3.14 6.67
C LYS A 120 0.58 -2.14 7.83
N VAL A 121 0.81 -2.58 9.06
CA VAL A 121 0.71 -1.70 10.25
C VAL A 121 1.80 -0.61 10.22
N ILE A 122 3.01 -0.91 9.75
CA ILE A 122 4.08 0.10 9.64
C ILE A 122 3.76 1.15 8.56
N ALA A 123 3.20 0.71 7.43
CA ALA A 123 2.91 1.55 6.28
C ALA A 123 1.64 2.41 6.45
N GLU A 124 0.55 1.84 6.97
CA GLU A 124 -0.76 2.48 7.05
C GLU A 124 -1.15 2.91 8.47
N GLY A 125 -0.45 2.42 9.50
CA GLY A 125 -0.78 2.69 10.88
C GLY A 125 -0.44 4.10 11.36
N ALA A 126 -1.25 4.60 12.29
CA ALA A 126 -0.95 5.81 13.04
C ALA A 126 0.38 5.66 13.78
N THR A 127 1.19 6.72 13.80
CA THR A 127 2.55 6.70 14.35
C THR A 127 2.64 7.52 15.62
N PHE A 128 3.16 6.91 16.68
CA PHE A 128 3.43 7.56 17.96
C PHE A 128 4.93 7.51 18.24
N SER A 129 5.63 8.60 17.95
CA SER A 129 7.10 8.68 18.00
C SER A 129 7.69 8.50 19.41
N ALA A 130 6.89 8.71 20.45
CA ALA A 130 7.28 8.47 21.85
C ALA A 130 7.20 6.99 22.26
N GLY A 131 6.93 6.08 21.32
CA GLY A 131 6.79 4.65 21.58
C GLY A 131 5.58 4.30 22.44
N SER A 132 4.67 5.25 22.68
CA SER A 132 3.49 5.06 23.51
C SER A 132 2.37 6.06 23.21
N VAL A 133 1.15 5.66 23.57
CA VAL A 133 -0.06 6.50 23.53
C VAL A 133 -1.00 6.08 24.64
N VAL A 134 -1.80 7.02 25.16
CA VAL A 134 -2.90 6.71 26.09
C VAL A 134 -4.22 6.87 25.35
N LEU A 135 -4.98 5.78 25.27
CA LEU A 135 -6.28 5.71 24.61
C LEU A 135 -7.33 5.35 25.66
N ASN A 136 -8.21 6.29 26.00
CA ASN A 136 -9.26 6.13 27.01
C ASN A 136 -8.77 5.50 28.32
N GLY A 137 -7.65 6.02 28.85
CA GLY A 137 -7.05 5.54 30.11
C GLY A 137 -6.20 4.27 29.99
N ILE A 138 -6.15 3.63 28.81
CA ILE A 138 -5.27 2.48 28.54
C ILE A 138 -3.98 2.99 27.91
N LYS A 139 -2.84 2.73 28.55
CA LYS A 139 -1.53 3.03 27.97
C LYS A 139 -1.12 1.91 27.02
N VAL A 140 -0.92 2.21 25.75
CA VAL A 140 -0.24 1.31 24.81
C VAL A 140 1.21 1.76 24.69
N SER A 141 2.17 0.86 24.85
CA SER A 141 3.58 1.19 24.67
C SER A 141 4.37 0.06 24.08
N CYS A 142 5.52 0.38 23.49
CA CYS A 142 6.50 -0.63 23.15
C CYS A 142 7.05 -1.34 24.40
N SER A 143 7.27 -2.65 24.25
CA SER A 143 7.89 -3.49 25.27
C SER A 143 9.39 -3.29 25.38
#